data_AF-A0A9P9EHC2-F1
#
_entry.id   AF-A0A9P9EHC2-F1
#
_cell.length_a   1.000
_cell.length_b   1.000
_cell.length_c   1.000
_cell.angle_alpha   90.00
_cell.angle_beta   90.00
_cell.angle_gamma   90.00
#
_symmetry.space_group_name_H-M   'P 1'
#
loop_
_entity.id
_entity.type
_entity.pdbx_description
1 polymer ?
#
loop_
_entity_poly.entity_id
_entity_poly.type
_entity_poly.pdbx_seq_one_letter_code
_entity_poly.pdbx_strand_id
1 'polypeptide(L)'
;LQVAELRAAVVVQETDSNLDEESLIDIEDMVSVCAGLVTVDERSQTVSLIHYTTQEYLERTRANWRPDADAAIATSCLTYLLFPVFDVEFLEVDEDSPGERADRQLYPLLDY
;
A
#
# COMPACT_ATOMS: atom_id res chain seq x y z
N LEU A 1 -5.17 1.30 8.92
CA LEU A 1 -4.23 0.48 8.13
C LEU A 1 -4.84 -0.89 7.95
N GLN A 2 -5.45 -1.09 6.80
CA GLN A 2 -5.98 -2.37 6.37
C GLN A 2 -4.82 -3.27 5.94
N VAL A 3 -5.03 -4.58 6.01
CA VAL A 3 -4.03 -5.57 5.60
C VAL A 3 -3.66 -5.42 4.11
N ALA A 4 -4.65 -5.15 3.26
CA ALA A 4 -4.44 -4.96 1.82
C ALA A 4 -3.54 -3.74 1.53
N GLU A 5 -3.78 -2.62 2.22
CA GLU A 5 -2.95 -1.40 2.12
C GLU A 5 -1.49 -1.66 2.48
N LEU A 6 -1.25 -2.36 3.60
CA LEU A 6 0.10 -2.66 4.04
C LEU A 6 0.82 -3.61 3.06
N ARG A 7 0.13 -4.62 2.54
CA ARG A 7 0.70 -5.56 1.56
C ARG A 7 1.12 -4.84 0.28
N ALA A 8 0.29 -3.93 -0.23
CA ALA A 8 0.64 -3.14 -1.39
C ALA A 8 1.83 -2.20 -1.10
N ALA A 9 1.80 -1.47 0.02
CA ALA A 9 2.86 -0.52 0.39
C ALA A 9 4.24 -1.16 0.54
N VAL A 10 4.31 -2.43 0.96
CA VAL A 10 5.57 -3.17 1.11
C VAL A 10 6.20 -3.55 -0.23
N VAL A 11 5.37 -3.76 -1.27
CA VAL A 11 5.83 -4.22 -2.59
C VAL A 11 6.21 -3.05 -3.51
N VAL A 12 5.54 -1.90 -3.37
CA VAL A 12 5.78 -0.73 -4.23
C VAL A 12 7.22 -0.20 -4.10
N GLN A 13 7.91 -0.13 -5.24
CA GLN A 13 9.24 0.46 -5.41
C GLN A 13 9.16 1.74 -6.23
N GLU A 14 10.14 2.65 -6.07
CA GLU A 14 10.10 3.99 -6.69
C GLU A 14 9.99 3.97 -8.22
N THR A 15 10.39 2.88 -8.87
CA THR A 15 10.40 2.70 -10.33
C THR A 15 9.16 1.99 -10.87
N ASP A 16 8.25 1.58 -10.01
CA ASP A 16 7.07 0.82 -10.42
C ASP A 16 6.09 1.71 -11.18
N SER A 17 5.40 1.10 -12.13
CA SER A 17 4.29 1.73 -12.88
C SER A 17 2.98 0.97 -12.71
N ASN A 18 2.99 -0.16 -12.03
CA ASN A 18 1.83 -0.96 -11.66
C ASN A 18 2.16 -1.74 -10.40
N LEU A 19 1.14 -2.18 -9.66
CA LEU A 19 1.35 -3.14 -8.58
C LEU A 19 1.55 -4.52 -9.19
N ASP A 20 2.61 -5.21 -8.78
CA ASP A 20 2.83 -6.61 -9.13
C ASP A 20 2.14 -7.51 -8.10
N GLU A 21 0.98 -8.06 -8.48
CA GLU A 21 0.17 -8.90 -7.59
C GLU A 21 0.87 -10.21 -7.22
N GLU A 22 1.77 -10.71 -8.07
CA GLU A 22 2.55 -11.92 -7.81
C GLU A 22 3.61 -11.70 -6.71
N SER A 23 3.98 -10.44 -6.47
CA SER A 23 4.93 -10.05 -5.41
C SER A 23 4.26 -9.74 -4.07
N LEU A 24 2.92 -9.78 -3.98
CA LEU A 24 2.20 -9.53 -2.73
C LEU A 24 2.47 -10.64 -1.71
N ILE A 25 3.15 -10.28 -0.62
CA ILE A 25 3.46 -11.19 0.49
C ILE A 25 2.16 -11.67 1.15
N ASP A 26 2.08 -12.95 1.51
CA ASP A 26 0.94 -13.50 2.24
C ASP A 26 0.84 -12.94 3.67
N ILE A 27 -0.38 -12.89 4.20
CA ILE A 27 -0.65 -12.31 5.53
C ILE A 27 0.11 -13.09 6.62
N GLU A 28 0.15 -14.43 6.50
CA GLU A 28 0.87 -15.30 7.44
C GLU A 28 2.37 -15.02 7.42
N ASP A 29 2.94 -14.84 6.23
CA ASP A 29 4.36 -14.50 6.07
C ASP A 29 4.67 -13.11 6.63
N MET A 30 3.80 -12.12 6.39
CA MET A 30 3.93 -10.77 6.93
C MET A 30 3.95 -10.78 8.47
N VAL A 31 3.06 -11.54 9.11
CA VAL A 31 3.04 -11.67 10.58
C VAL A 31 4.28 -12.43 11.08
N SER A 32 4.70 -13.46 10.34
CA SER A 32 5.87 -14.29 10.64
C SER A 32 7.17 -13.47 10.62
N VAL A 33 7.40 -12.67 9.57
CA VAL A 33 8.61 -11.81 9.47
C VAL A 33 8.63 -10.72 10.53
N CYS A 34 7.46 -10.26 10.98
CA CYS A 34 7.34 -9.33 12.10
C CYS A 34 7.54 -10.00 13.47
N ALA A 35 7.81 -11.31 13.53
CA ALA A 35 8.07 -12.06 14.75
C ALA A 35 7.00 -11.85 15.86
N GLY A 36 5.74 -11.68 15.45
CA GLY A 36 4.63 -11.43 16.37
C GLY A 36 4.57 -10.02 16.97
N LEU A 37 5.35 -9.05 16.46
CA LEU A 37 5.21 -7.63 16.82
C LEU A 37 3.93 -7.01 16.28
N VAL A 38 3.39 -7.62 15.21
CA VAL A 38 2.20 -7.20 14.50
C VAL A 38 1.11 -8.25 14.69
N THR A 39 -0.12 -7.78 14.89
CA THR A 39 -1.34 -8.57 14.99
C THR A 39 -2.35 -8.12 13.95
N VAL A 40 -3.06 -9.06 13.34
CA VAL A 40 -4.13 -8.80 12.39
C VAL A 40 -5.47 -9.09 13.06
N ASP A 41 -6.36 -8.12 13.06
CA ASP A 41 -7.74 -8.33 13.49
C ASP A 41 -8.55 -8.92 12.33
N GLU A 42 -8.92 -10.20 12.44
CA GLU A 42 -9.61 -10.93 11.36
C GLU A 42 -10.99 -10.34 11.02
N ARG A 43 -11.63 -9.64 11.96
CA ARG A 43 -12.98 -9.08 11.77
C ARG A 43 -12.96 -7.78 10.96
N SER A 44 -12.02 -6.91 11.25
CA SER A 44 -11.87 -5.59 10.64
C SER A 44 -10.82 -5.56 9.54
N GLN A 45 -10.05 -6.65 9.36
CA GLN A 45 -8.93 -6.73 8.43
C GLN A 45 -7.91 -5.60 8.64
N THR A 46 -7.69 -5.22 9.90
CA THR A 46 -6.74 -4.15 10.27
C THR A 46 -5.48 -4.70 10.91
N VAL A 47 -4.38 -4.01 10.64
CA VAL A 47 -3.07 -4.31 11.20
C VAL A 47 -2.83 -3.43 12.41
N SER A 48 -2.41 -4.04 13.52
CA SER A 48 -2.09 -3.36 14.77
C SER A 48 -0.81 -3.92 15.39
N LEU A 49 -0.18 -3.16 16.28
CA LEU A 49 0.95 -3.66 17.06
C LEU A 49 0.43 -4.47 18.25
N ILE A 50 1.17 -5.51 18.63
CA ILE A 50 0.79 -6.44 19.70
C ILE A 50 0.54 -5.75 21.05
N HIS A 51 1.18 -4.61 21.31
CA HIS A 51 1.00 -3.84 22.53
C HIS A 51 1.37 -2.36 22.34
N TYR A 52 0.75 -1.47 23.13
CA TYR A 52 0.99 -0.01 23.03
C TYR A 52 2.44 0.37 23.35
N THR A 53 3.14 -0.40 24.19
CA THR A 53 4.56 -0.16 24.51
C THR A 53 5.47 -0.44 23.32
N THR A 54 5.08 -1.35 22.42
CA THR A 54 5.81 -1.60 21.17
C THR A 54 5.73 -0.39 20.26
N GLN A 55 4.55 0.23 20.17
CA GLN A 55 4.37 1.49 19.44
C GLN A 55 5.26 2.60 20.02
N GLU A 56 5.21 2.79 21.34
CA GLU A 56 6.01 3.82 22.03
C GLU A 56 7.53 3.61 21.82
N TYR A 57 7.99 2.36 21.86
CA TYR A 57 9.38 2.02 21.59
C TYR A 57 9.80 2.33 20.15
N LEU A 58 8.96 1.95 19.18
CA LEU A 58 9.22 2.21 17.76
C LEU A 58 9.24 3.72 17.48
N GLU A 59 8.28 4.48 18.01
CA GLU A 59 8.19 5.93 17.85
C GLU A 59 9.41 6.66 18.42
N ARG A 60 9.84 6.31 19.65
CA ARG A 60 11.02 6.89 20.28
C ARG A 60 12.31 6.58 19.54
N THR A 61 12.39 5.37 18.97
CA THR A 61 13.63 4.90 18.36
C THR A 61 13.71 5.30 16.89
N ARG A 62 12.58 5.48 16.17
CA ARG A 62 12.47 5.69 14.69
C ARG A 62 13.57 6.55 14.08
N ALA A 63 13.79 7.73 14.66
CA ALA A 63 14.76 8.68 14.13
C ALA A 63 16.20 8.15 14.11
N ASN A 64 16.54 7.20 15.00
CA ASN A 64 17.89 6.64 15.12
C ASN A 64 18.14 5.44 14.20
N TRP A 65 17.17 4.55 14.02
CA TRP A 65 17.35 3.32 13.21
C TRP A 65 16.90 3.47 11.77
N ARG A 66 15.96 4.37 11.48
CA ARG A 66 15.50 4.66 10.11
C ARG A 66 15.05 6.12 9.97
N PRO A 67 16.00 7.08 9.91
CA PRO A 67 15.69 8.51 9.81
C PRO A 67 14.95 8.88 8.52
N ASP A 68 15.09 8.07 7.48
CA ASP A 68 14.45 8.19 6.17
C ASP A 68 13.07 7.52 6.09
N ALA A 69 12.56 6.93 7.19
CA ALA A 69 11.32 6.18 7.19
C ALA A 69 10.12 6.98 6.65
N ASP A 70 9.96 8.23 7.09
CA ASP A 70 8.86 9.08 6.65
C ASP A 70 8.97 9.41 5.15
N ALA A 71 10.20 9.63 4.66
CA ALA A 71 10.45 9.89 3.24
C ALA A 71 10.19 8.64 2.39
N ALA A 72 10.68 7.47 2.82
CA ALA A 72 10.45 6.21 2.11
C ALA A 72 8.95 5.85 2.02
N ILE A 73 8.20 6.06 3.10
CA ILE A 73 6.74 5.89 3.10
C ILE A 73 6.10 6.88 2.12
N ALA A 74 6.47 8.16 2.19
CA ALA A 74 5.92 9.17 1.29
C ALA A 74 6.22 8.86 -0.18
N THR A 75 7.43 8.43 -0.51
CA THR A 75 7.81 8.04 -1.87
C THR A 75 7.00 6.85 -2.35
N SER A 76 6.85 5.78 -1.54
CA SER A 76 6.02 4.62 -1.90
C SER A 76 4.56 5.03 -2.16
N CYS A 77 3.98 5.86 -1.29
CA CYS A 77 2.64 6.41 -1.51
C CYS A 77 2.54 7.22 -2.81
N LEU A 78 3.53 8.08 -3.09
CA LEU A 78 3.55 8.88 -4.32
C LEU A 78 3.68 8.01 -5.56
N THR A 79 4.56 7.01 -5.55
CA THR A 79 4.72 6.08 -6.66
C THR A 79 3.43 5.35 -6.95
N TYR A 80 2.76 4.81 -5.91
CA TYR A 80 1.44 4.17 -6.07
C TYR A 80 0.40 5.12 -6.67
N LEU A 81 0.32 6.37 -6.18
CA LEU A 81 -0.62 7.37 -6.68
C LEU A 81 -0.33 7.83 -8.12
N LEU A 82 0.91 7.70 -8.58
CA LEU A 82 1.34 8.06 -9.93
C LEU A 82 1.20 6.90 -10.94
N PHE A 83 0.67 5.75 -10.53
CA PHE A 83 0.41 4.66 -11.47
C PHE A 83 -0.58 5.09 -12.56
N PRO A 84 -0.40 4.65 -13.83
CA PRO A 84 -1.26 5.03 -14.96
C PRO A 84 -2.73 4.66 -14.78
N VAL A 85 -3.04 3.72 -13.88
CA VAL A 85 -4.42 3.40 -13.48
C VAL A 85 -5.17 4.58 -12.84
N PHE A 86 -4.45 5.52 -12.22
CA PHE A 86 -4.98 6.76 -11.66
C PHE A 86 -4.89 7.92 -12.64
N ASP A 87 -4.34 7.70 -13.85
CA ASP A 87 -4.30 8.70 -14.89
C ASP A 87 -5.73 8.92 -15.38
N VAL A 88 -6.37 9.93 -14.79
CA VAL A 88 -7.63 10.45 -15.29
C VAL A 88 -7.34 11.09 -16.63
N GLU A 89 -7.66 10.40 -17.71
CA GLU A 89 -7.81 11.01 -19.04
C GLU A 89 -8.70 12.24 -18.85
N PHE A 90 -8.09 13.43 -18.82
CA PHE A 90 -8.82 14.68 -18.94
C PHE A 90 -9.43 14.66 -20.33
N LEU A 91 -10.64 14.11 -20.42
CA LEU A 91 -11.41 13.99 -21.64
C LEU A 91 -11.40 15.35 -22.35
N GLU A 92 -10.62 15.43 -23.43
CA GLU A 92 -10.94 16.36 -24.50
C GLU A 92 -12.31 15.91 -25.02
N VAL A 93 -13.34 16.63 -24.61
CA VAL A 93 -14.66 16.49 -25.20
C VAL A 93 -14.54 16.97 -26.63
N ASP A 94 -14.47 16.04 -27.59
CA ASP A 94 -15.54 15.88 -28.59
C ASP A 94 -15.36 14.61 -29.46
N GLU A 95 -16.39 13.75 -29.35
CA GLU A 95 -17.09 13.02 -30.42
C GLU A 95 -16.29 12.10 -31.36
N ASP A 96 -16.29 10.80 -31.04
CA ASP A 96 -17.00 9.74 -31.79
C ASP A 96 -16.27 8.38 -31.74
N SER A 97 -17.03 7.37 -31.34
CA SER A 97 -16.86 5.92 -31.53
C SER A 97 -16.36 5.06 -30.35
N PRO A 98 -16.98 3.87 -30.14
CA PRO A 98 -16.86 3.06 -28.94
C PRO A 98 -15.75 2.01 -29.08
N GLY A 99 -14.88 1.95 -28.07
CA GLY A 99 -13.88 0.91 -27.93
C GLY A 99 -13.94 0.29 -26.54
N GLU A 100 -14.73 -0.77 -26.42
CA GLU A 100 -14.75 -1.68 -25.27
C GLU A 100 -13.33 -2.00 -24.77
N ARG A 101 -13.03 -1.61 -23.54
CA ARG A 101 -12.08 -2.33 -22.68
C ARG A 101 -12.66 -2.48 -21.29
N ALA A 102 -13.25 -3.64 -21.11
CA ALA A 102 -13.54 -4.21 -19.81
C ALA A 102 -12.22 -4.55 -19.11
N ASP A 103 -11.91 -3.80 -18.06
CA ASP A 103 -11.26 -4.31 -16.85
C ASP A 103 -11.72 -3.40 -15.71
N ARG A 104 -12.83 -3.81 -15.09
CA ARG A 104 -13.51 -3.04 -14.05
C ARG A 104 -12.66 -3.09 -12.77
N GLN A 105 -12.16 -1.92 -12.36
CA GLN A 105 -11.44 -1.64 -11.11
C GLN A 105 -10.09 -2.33 -10.99
N LEU A 106 -9.01 -1.65 -11.40
CA LEU A 106 -7.68 -2.09 -10.97
C LEU A 106 -7.09 -1.30 -9.82
N TYR A 107 -7.27 0.03 -9.68
CA TYR A 107 -6.85 0.72 -8.43
C TYR A 107 -7.63 2.02 -8.16
N PRO A 108 -8.68 2.02 -7.31
CA PRO A 108 -9.35 3.22 -6.80
C PRO A 108 -9.01 3.57 -5.33
N LEU A 109 -7.86 3.09 -4.82
CA LEU A 109 -7.34 3.20 -3.43
C LEU A 109 -7.74 2.06 -2.46
N LEU A 110 -7.52 0.78 -2.81
CA LEU A 110 -7.49 -0.35 -1.83
C LEU A 110 -8.51 -0.28 -0.64
N ASP A 111 -9.82 -0.43 -0.80
CA ASP A 111 -10.82 0.56 -1.24
C ASP A 111 -11.63 0.96 0.03
N TYR A 112 -11.19 2.01 0.76
CA TYR A 112 -11.70 2.64 2.03
C TYR A 112 -11.91 1.78 3.30
#